data_AF-A0A170VJ37-F1
#
_entry.id   AF-A0A170VJ37-F1
#
_cell.length_a   1.000
_cell.length_b   1.000
_cell.length_c   1.000
_cell.angle_alpha   90.00
_cell.angle_beta   90.00
_cell.angle_gamma   90.00
#
_symmetry.space_group_name_H-M   'P 1'
#
loop_
_entity.id
_entity.type
_entity.pdbx_description
1 polymer ?
#
loop_
_entity_poly.entity_id
_entity_poly.type
_entity_poly.pdbx_seq_one_letter_code
_entity_poly.pdbx_strand_id
1 'polypeptide(L)'
;IVYLTVFYIHLSILTKAGPHDSVMTSAFQASLEGGLASITKGQPLEVAHGSQITLRHTHGKACWLHSHNEVYPIRYPDKRGSSHQQQVTCYTFKDLNNWWIIRRPEKSNLVVSAPPDSIKHGDIIHLVHGITGRALNSHDVSAPMSPHNQEVSCYIDYNVSMPAQNLWRVDI
;
A
#
# COMPACT_ATOMS: atom_id res chain seq x y z
N ILE A 1 19.41 -34.11 6.49
CA ILE A 1 18.15 -34.82 6.82
C ILE A 1 17.55 -34.25 8.12
N VAL A 2 18.21 -34.40 9.28
CA VAL A 2 17.71 -33.94 10.59
C VAL A 2 17.13 -32.52 10.58
N TYR A 3 17.86 -31.54 10.04
CA TYR A 3 17.42 -30.14 9.96
C TYR A 3 16.06 -29.98 9.25
N LEU A 4 15.94 -30.50 8.01
CA LEU A 4 14.71 -30.39 7.23
C LEU A 4 13.55 -31.17 7.88
N THR A 5 13.83 -32.31 8.51
CA THR A 5 12.81 -33.10 9.22
C THR A 5 12.25 -32.33 10.42
N VAL A 6 13.09 -31.63 11.19
CA VAL A 6 12.65 -30.80 12.32
C VAL A 6 11.72 -29.68 11.84
N PHE A 7 12.10 -28.96 10.78
CA PHE A 7 11.24 -27.90 10.22
C PHE A 7 9.94 -28.45 9.62
N TYR A 8 9.99 -29.61 8.96
CA TYR A 8 8.79 -30.28 8.45
C TYR A 8 7.81 -30.60 9.58
N ILE A 9 8.29 -31.22 10.66
CA ILE A 9 7.46 -31.54 11.83
C ILE A 9 6.93 -30.25 12.47
N HIS A 10 7.77 -29.23 12.65
CA HIS A 10 7.39 -27.94 13.24
C HIS A 10 6.24 -27.28 12.46
N LEU A 11 6.39 -27.14 11.13
CA LEU A 11 5.41 -26.48 10.27
C LEU A 11 4.13 -27.31 10.06
N SER A 12 4.21 -28.64 10.16
CA SER A 12 3.05 -29.51 10.03
C SER A 12 2.17 -29.53 11.28
N ILE A 13 2.75 -29.32 12.46
CA ILE A 13 2.02 -29.34 13.74
C ILE A 13 1.48 -27.95 14.08
N LEU A 14 2.25 -26.89 13.83
CA LEU A 14 1.89 -25.52 14.21
C LEU A 14 1.13 -24.82 13.08
N THR A 15 -0.11 -25.24 12.86
CA THR A 15 -0.96 -24.68 11.80
C THR A 15 -1.75 -23.44 12.22
N LYS A 16 -1.79 -23.07 13.50
CA LYS A 16 -2.61 -21.93 13.99
C LYS A 16 -1.82 -20.62 14.01
N ALA A 17 -2.50 -19.52 13.70
CA ALA A 17 -1.96 -18.17 13.84
C ALA A 17 -1.61 -17.87 15.31
N GLY A 18 -0.52 -17.13 15.52
CA GLY A 18 -0.01 -16.80 16.85
C GLY A 18 0.66 -15.41 16.88
N PRO A 19 1.02 -14.87 18.07
CA PRO A 19 1.45 -13.48 18.23
C PRO A 19 2.65 -13.04 17.38
N HIS A 20 3.47 -14.00 16.95
CA HIS A 20 4.70 -13.76 16.21
C HIS A 20 4.63 -14.21 14.74
N ASP A 21 3.45 -14.53 14.21
CA ASP A 21 3.31 -14.84 12.78
C ASP A 21 3.55 -13.61 11.88
N SER A 22 3.47 -12.40 12.44
CA SER A 22 3.72 -11.12 11.77
C SER A 22 5.10 -10.98 11.12
N VAL A 23 6.11 -11.74 11.59
CA VAL A 23 7.45 -11.76 10.96
C VAL A 23 7.50 -12.60 9.68
N MET A 24 6.50 -13.45 9.43
CA MET A 24 6.44 -14.31 8.26
C MET A 24 5.81 -13.59 7.06
N THR A 25 5.96 -14.17 5.87
CA THR A 25 5.35 -13.64 4.65
C THR A 25 3.82 -13.71 4.73
N SER A 26 3.12 -12.82 4.02
CA SER A 26 1.65 -12.86 3.98
C SER A 26 1.11 -14.18 3.43
N ALA A 27 1.81 -14.80 2.47
CA ALA A 27 1.45 -16.10 1.95
C ALA A 27 1.52 -17.20 3.02
N PHE A 28 2.56 -17.19 3.86
CA PHE A 28 2.67 -18.11 4.99
C PHE A 28 1.61 -17.84 6.07
N GLN A 29 1.40 -16.57 6.44
CA GLN A 29 0.35 -16.21 7.41
C GLN A 29 -1.05 -16.60 6.90
N ALA A 30 -1.28 -16.56 5.58
CA ALA A 30 -2.52 -16.99 4.96
C ALA A 30 -2.71 -18.52 4.95
N SER A 31 -1.64 -19.32 5.13
CA SER A 31 -1.76 -20.78 5.29
C SER A 31 -2.08 -21.21 6.72
N LEU A 32 -1.96 -20.31 7.71
CA LEU A 32 -2.27 -20.60 9.11
C LEU A 32 -3.78 -20.50 9.38
N GLU A 33 -4.31 -21.29 10.30
CA GLU A 33 -5.68 -21.20 10.77
C GLU A 33 -5.87 -19.98 11.69
N GLY A 34 -6.83 -19.11 11.34
CA GLY A 34 -7.08 -17.86 12.05
C GLY A 34 -6.23 -16.70 11.55
N GLY A 35 -6.10 -15.63 12.34
CA GLY A 35 -5.20 -14.51 12.05
C GLY A 35 -5.42 -13.84 10.68
N LEU A 36 -4.38 -13.76 9.84
CA LEU A 36 -4.51 -13.19 8.49
C LEU A 36 -5.37 -14.05 7.57
N ALA A 37 -5.32 -15.39 7.71
CA ALA A 37 -6.07 -16.28 6.83
C ALA A 37 -7.58 -16.11 6.92
N SER A 38 -8.13 -15.70 8.07
CA SER A 38 -9.57 -15.40 8.18
C SER A 38 -9.99 -14.18 7.34
N ILE A 39 -9.04 -13.31 6.99
CA ILE A 39 -9.26 -12.09 6.19
C ILE A 39 -8.90 -12.36 4.72
N THR A 40 -7.89 -13.18 4.45
CA THR A 40 -7.41 -13.46 3.09
C THR A 40 -8.08 -14.65 2.43
N LYS A 41 -8.75 -15.53 3.19
CA LYS A 41 -9.47 -16.68 2.64
C LYS A 41 -10.62 -16.20 1.75
N GLY A 42 -10.53 -16.53 0.45
CA GLY A 42 -11.48 -16.08 -0.55
C GLY A 42 -11.18 -14.70 -1.14
N GLN A 43 -10.02 -14.10 -0.86
CA GLN A 43 -9.60 -12.89 -1.56
C GLN A 43 -9.46 -13.15 -3.06
N PRO A 44 -9.92 -12.21 -3.92
CA PRO A 44 -9.70 -12.28 -5.35
C PRO A 44 -8.21 -12.36 -5.68
N LEU A 45 -7.87 -13.25 -6.63
CA LEU A 45 -6.50 -13.37 -7.14
C LEU A 45 -6.13 -12.24 -8.10
N GLU A 46 -7.12 -11.72 -8.81
CA GLU A 46 -6.94 -10.62 -9.76
C GLU A 46 -7.34 -9.30 -9.13
N VAL A 47 -6.49 -8.30 -9.30
CA VAL A 47 -6.76 -6.92 -8.96
C VAL A 47 -7.36 -6.24 -10.18
N ALA A 48 -8.50 -5.57 -10.02
CA ALA A 48 -9.22 -4.93 -11.11
C ALA A 48 -9.45 -3.44 -10.83
N HIS A 49 -9.89 -2.71 -11.85
CA HIS A 49 -10.41 -1.36 -11.69
C HIS A 49 -11.51 -1.31 -10.63
N GLY A 50 -11.39 -0.40 -9.66
CA GLY A 50 -12.31 -0.26 -8.54
C GLY A 50 -12.00 -1.18 -7.34
N SER A 51 -11.01 -2.07 -7.45
CA SER A 51 -10.62 -2.92 -6.33
C SER A 51 -10.10 -2.11 -5.14
N GLN A 52 -10.56 -2.47 -3.96
CA GLN A 52 -10.02 -2.01 -2.68
C GLN A 52 -8.91 -2.96 -2.25
N ILE A 53 -7.71 -2.43 -2.04
CA ILE A 53 -6.51 -3.21 -1.75
C ILE A 53 -5.71 -2.62 -0.59
N THR A 54 -4.80 -3.41 -0.05
CA THR A 54 -3.73 -2.94 0.84
C THR A 54 -2.39 -3.31 0.23
N LEU A 55 -1.47 -2.36 0.11
CA LEU A 55 -0.14 -2.59 -0.45
C LEU A 55 0.86 -2.85 0.68
N ARG A 56 1.59 -3.97 0.61
CA ARG A 56 2.60 -4.33 1.62
C ARG A 56 3.99 -4.29 1.01
N HIS A 57 4.92 -3.60 1.67
CA HIS A 57 6.31 -3.61 1.26
C HIS A 57 6.92 -5.02 1.44
N THR A 58 7.61 -5.50 0.41
CA THR A 58 8.14 -6.88 0.34
C THR A 58 9.59 -6.98 0.80
N HIS A 59 10.36 -5.90 0.76
CA HIS A 59 11.78 -5.88 1.10
C HIS A 59 11.98 -5.33 2.52
N GLY A 60 12.88 -5.92 3.31
CA GLY A 60 13.15 -5.43 4.67
C GLY A 60 11.97 -5.59 5.65
N LYS A 61 11.68 -4.54 6.43
CA LYS A 61 10.66 -4.60 7.49
C LYS A 61 9.26 -4.49 6.89
N ALA A 62 8.40 -5.47 7.18
CA ALA A 62 7.02 -5.47 6.73
C ALA A 62 6.25 -4.25 7.24
N CYS A 63 5.67 -3.51 6.31
CA CYS A 63 4.76 -2.41 6.58
C CYS A 63 3.83 -2.19 5.38
N TRP A 64 2.71 -1.52 5.62
CA TRP A 64 1.68 -1.23 4.63
C TRP A 64 1.75 0.23 4.20
N LEU A 65 1.45 0.48 2.93
CA LEU A 65 1.25 1.84 2.44
C LEU A 65 0.06 2.46 3.19
N HIS A 66 0.33 3.58 3.86
CA HIS A 66 -0.59 4.17 4.84
C HIS A 66 -0.70 5.67 4.64
N SER A 67 -1.88 6.24 4.89
CA SER A 67 -2.07 7.69 4.91
C SER A 67 -3.15 8.08 5.92
N HIS A 68 -3.02 9.26 6.52
CA HIS A 68 -3.90 9.76 7.59
C HIS A 68 -4.10 11.27 7.43
N ASN A 69 -5.02 11.90 8.14
CA ASN A 69 -5.44 13.29 7.83
C ASN A 69 -4.34 14.35 8.03
N GLU A 70 -3.28 14.03 8.75
CA GLU A 70 -2.14 14.89 9.00
C GLU A 70 -1.33 15.16 7.71
N VAL A 71 -0.79 16.38 7.65
CA VAL A 71 -0.02 16.90 6.51
C VAL A 71 1.45 17.08 6.88
N TYR A 72 2.35 17.10 5.89
CA TYR A 72 3.74 17.48 6.13
C TYR A 72 3.82 18.92 6.67
N PRO A 73 4.81 19.25 7.53
CA PRO A 73 4.99 20.63 7.99
C PRO A 73 5.39 21.51 6.81
N ILE A 74 5.08 22.82 6.84
CA ILE A 74 5.48 23.75 5.75
C ILE A 74 7.00 23.77 5.54
N ARG A 75 7.77 23.60 6.62
CA ARG A 75 9.23 23.46 6.58
C ARG A 75 9.66 22.24 7.39
N TYR A 76 10.62 21.51 6.85
CA TYR A 76 11.30 20.43 7.55
C TYR A 76 12.24 20.98 8.64
N PRO A 77 12.67 20.14 9.61
CA PRO A 77 13.57 20.57 10.69
C PRO A 77 14.90 21.18 10.20
N ASP A 78 15.36 20.78 9.01
CA ASP A 78 16.55 21.31 8.34
C ASP A 78 16.29 22.58 7.50
N LYS A 79 15.11 23.19 7.66
CA LYS A 79 14.65 24.43 7.02
C LYS A 79 14.34 24.32 5.52
N ARG A 80 14.41 23.13 4.92
CA ARG A 80 13.88 22.91 3.55
C ARG A 80 12.37 23.11 3.53
N GLY A 81 11.85 23.59 2.40
CA GLY A 81 10.40 23.64 2.16
C GLY A 81 9.83 22.23 1.94
N SER A 82 8.56 22.06 2.27
CA SER A 82 7.75 20.88 1.93
C SER A 82 6.50 21.32 1.19
N SER A 83 5.78 20.36 0.63
CA SER A 83 4.52 20.55 -0.09
C SER A 83 3.33 20.90 0.80
N HIS A 84 3.44 20.64 2.11
CA HIS A 84 2.32 20.70 3.05
C HIS A 84 1.13 19.79 2.64
N GLN A 85 1.36 18.78 1.81
CA GLN A 85 0.34 17.82 1.41
C GLN A 85 0.16 16.71 2.46
N GLN A 86 -0.86 15.87 2.27
CA GLN A 86 -1.16 14.78 3.20
C GLN A 86 -0.02 13.76 3.23
N GLN A 87 0.35 13.33 4.43
CA GLN A 87 1.45 12.40 4.64
C GLN A 87 1.13 11.01 4.09
N VAL A 88 2.13 10.40 3.47
CA VAL A 88 2.13 8.98 3.12
C VAL A 88 3.29 8.31 3.85
N THR A 89 3.00 7.20 4.51
CA THR A 89 3.96 6.51 5.39
C THR A 89 3.90 5.00 5.19
N CYS A 90 4.79 4.28 5.88
CA CYS A 90 4.77 2.83 5.96
C CYS A 90 4.43 2.40 7.39
N TYR A 91 3.20 1.93 7.60
CA TYR A 91 2.70 1.57 8.93
C TYR A 91 2.80 0.07 9.18
N THR A 92 3.19 -0.36 10.38
CA THR A 92 3.52 -1.77 10.67
C THR A 92 2.35 -2.62 11.13
N PHE A 93 1.16 -2.05 11.27
CA PHE A 93 -0.04 -2.78 11.70
C PHE A 93 -1.15 -2.67 10.64
N LYS A 94 -2.12 -3.57 10.71
CA LYS A 94 -3.32 -3.51 9.87
C LYS A 94 -4.24 -2.42 10.39
N ASP A 95 -4.64 -1.51 9.51
CA ASP A 95 -5.45 -0.34 9.83
C ASP A 95 -6.39 -0.02 8.65
N LEU A 96 -7.50 0.68 8.92
CA LEU A 96 -8.42 1.15 7.88
C LEU A 96 -7.76 2.19 6.95
N ASN A 97 -6.77 2.92 7.44
CA ASN A 97 -5.94 3.85 6.68
C ASN A 97 -4.88 3.17 5.79
N ASN A 98 -4.86 1.84 5.73
CA ASN A 98 -4.02 1.08 4.79
C ASN A 98 -4.76 0.76 3.48
N TRP A 99 -6.04 1.13 3.37
CA TRP A 99 -6.87 0.81 2.21
C TRP A 99 -6.66 1.81 1.09
N TRP A 100 -6.49 1.29 -0.12
CA TRP A 100 -6.32 2.04 -1.37
C TRP A 100 -7.27 1.50 -2.43
N ILE A 101 -7.75 2.37 -3.30
CA ILE A 101 -8.59 2.04 -4.45
C ILE A 101 -7.74 2.18 -5.70
N ILE A 102 -7.65 1.12 -6.49
CA ILE A 102 -7.02 1.19 -7.81
C ILE A 102 -8.03 1.66 -8.84
N ARG A 103 -7.66 2.68 -9.60
CA ARG A 103 -8.51 3.29 -10.63
C ARG A 103 -7.74 3.46 -11.94
N ARG A 104 -8.41 3.28 -13.08
CA ARG A 104 -7.86 3.65 -14.39
C ARG A 104 -8.01 5.15 -14.60
N PRO A 105 -7.02 5.86 -15.14
CA PRO A 105 -7.09 7.31 -15.37
C PRO A 105 -8.28 7.71 -16.25
N GLU A 106 -8.56 6.93 -17.29
CA GLU A 106 -9.62 7.19 -18.28
C GLU A 106 -11.05 6.95 -17.75
N LYS A 107 -11.20 6.25 -16.62
CA LYS A 107 -12.52 5.93 -16.05
C LYS A 107 -12.83 6.88 -14.91
N SER A 108 -13.97 7.57 -14.96
CA SER A 108 -14.40 8.52 -13.93
C SER A 108 -15.07 7.86 -12.72
N ASN A 109 -15.73 6.72 -12.93
CA ASN A 109 -16.41 5.97 -11.88
C ASN A 109 -15.50 4.89 -11.27
N LEU A 110 -15.94 4.31 -10.16
CA LEU A 110 -15.27 3.20 -9.46
C LEU A 110 -16.04 1.88 -9.65
N VAL A 111 -16.86 1.79 -10.71
CA VAL A 111 -17.75 0.65 -10.90
C VAL A 111 -16.94 -0.53 -11.41
N VAL A 112 -17.00 -1.64 -10.66
CA VAL A 112 -16.45 -2.91 -11.11
C VAL A 112 -17.31 -3.44 -12.25
N SER A 113 -16.69 -3.68 -13.41
CA SER A 113 -17.37 -4.22 -14.59
C SER A 113 -17.54 -5.74 -14.48
N ALA A 114 -18.48 -6.29 -15.24
CA ALA A 114 -18.61 -7.72 -15.52
C ALA A 114 -18.46 -7.93 -17.04
N PRO A 115 -17.33 -8.50 -17.53
CA PRO A 115 -16.21 -9.06 -16.78
C PRO A 115 -15.33 -8.02 -16.05
N PRO A 116 -14.60 -8.41 -14.98
CA PRO A 116 -13.68 -7.52 -14.28
C PRO A 116 -12.61 -6.96 -15.21
N ASP A 117 -12.37 -5.66 -15.09
CA ASP A 117 -11.29 -4.98 -15.81
C ASP A 117 -9.98 -5.12 -15.04
N SER A 118 -9.32 -6.26 -15.21
CA SER A 118 -8.10 -6.64 -14.48
C SER A 118 -6.91 -5.75 -14.84
N ILE A 119 -6.15 -5.34 -13.83
CA ILE A 119 -4.94 -4.53 -13.94
C ILE A 119 -3.76 -5.41 -14.31
N LYS A 120 -2.98 -5.00 -15.32
CA LYS A 120 -1.88 -5.78 -15.91
C LYS A 120 -0.54 -5.06 -15.80
N HIS A 121 0.54 -5.79 -16.03
CA HIS A 121 1.88 -5.22 -16.18
C HIS A 121 1.88 -4.15 -17.28
N GLY A 122 2.48 -3.00 -17.00
CA GLY A 122 2.54 -1.83 -17.89
C GLY A 122 1.34 -0.89 -17.79
N ASP A 123 0.25 -1.26 -17.10
CA ASP A 123 -0.92 -0.41 -16.96
C ASP A 123 -0.61 0.84 -16.13
N ILE A 124 -1.20 1.96 -16.53
CA ILE A 124 -1.17 3.21 -15.77
C ILE A 124 -2.41 3.27 -14.88
N ILE A 125 -2.21 3.57 -13.61
CA ILE A 125 -3.27 3.61 -12.59
C ILE A 125 -3.18 4.86 -11.73
N HIS A 126 -4.30 5.18 -11.09
CA HIS A 126 -4.35 6.00 -9.88
C HIS A 126 -4.47 5.09 -8.66
N LEU A 127 -3.76 5.44 -7.60
CA LEU A 127 -3.96 4.89 -6.26
C LEU A 127 -4.65 5.95 -5.41
N VAL A 128 -5.89 5.70 -5.00
CA VAL A 128 -6.68 6.63 -4.21
C VAL A 128 -6.80 6.11 -2.79
N HIS A 129 -6.43 6.92 -1.80
CA HIS A 129 -6.54 6.53 -0.40
C HIS A 129 -8.02 6.33 -0.01
N GLY A 130 -8.36 5.17 0.55
CA GLY A 130 -9.75 4.74 0.74
C GLY A 130 -10.53 5.61 1.72
N ILE A 131 -9.87 6.13 2.77
CA ILE A 131 -10.53 6.96 3.79
C ILE A 131 -10.60 8.44 3.38
N THR A 132 -9.51 9.00 2.86
CA THR A 132 -9.45 10.44 2.56
C THR A 132 -9.80 10.80 1.12
N GLY A 133 -9.91 9.81 0.22
CA GLY A 133 -10.24 10.01 -1.19
C GLY A 133 -9.16 10.73 -2.00
N ARG A 134 -7.98 10.99 -1.41
CA ARG A 134 -6.87 11.70 -2.07
C ARG A 134 -6.00 10.73 -2.86
N ALA A 135 -5.50 11.19 -4.00
CA ALA A 135 -4.65 10.36 -4.87
C ALA A 135 -3.19 10.38 -4.40
N LEU A 136 -2.54 9.22 -4.46
CA LEU A 136 -1.11 9.09 -4.27
C LEU A 136 -0.37 9.89 -5.35
N ASN A 137 0.59 10.68 -4.91
CA ASN A 137 1.26 11.68 -5.70
C ASN A 137 2.75 11.74 -5.35
N SER A 138 3.58 12.06 -6.33
CA SER A 138 4.96 12.47 -6.09
C SER A 138 5.23 13.75 -6.89
N HIS A 139 6.23 14.53 -6.52
CA HIS A 139 6.45 15.84 -7.12
C HIS A 139 7.87 16.33 -6.82
N ASP A 140 8.26 17.44 -7.44
CA ASP A 140 9.60 18.02 -7.32
C ASP A 140 9.79 18.78 -5.99
N VAL A 141 9.65 18.06 -4.88
CA VAL A 141 9.97 18.48 -3.51
C VAL A 141 10.82 17.38 -2.91
N SER A 142 11.92 17.73 -2.24
CA SER A 142 12.78 16.77 -1.57
C SER A 142 12.05 16.03 -0.45
N ALA A 143 12.20 14.71 -0.39
CA ALA A 143 11.60 13.87 0.65
C ALA A 143 12.03 14.31 2.08
N PRO A 144 11.22 14.01 3.11
CA PRO A 144 11.47 14.46 4.48
C PRO A 144 12.82 13.97 5.03
N MET A 145 13.10 12.67 4.86
CA MET A 145 14.28 12.01 5.44
C MET A 145 15.43 11.78 4.45
N SER A 146 15.13 11.70 3.16
CA SER A 146 16.09 11.38 2.10
C SER A 146 16.07 12.47 1.05
N PRO A 147 16.76 13.61 1.27
CA PRO A 147 16.56 14.82 0.46
C PRO A 147 16.98 14.69 -1.01
N HIS A 148 17.72 13.63 -1.36
CA HIS A 148 18.08 13.26 -2.72
C HIS A 148 16.94 12.56 -3.49
N ASN A 149 15.86 12.17 -2.81
CA ASN A 149 14.66 11.58 -3.41
C ASN A 149 13.50 12.58 -3.41
N GLN A 150 12.49 12.32 -4.23
CA GLN A 150 11.25 13.08 -4.26
C GLN A 150 10.30 12.68 -3.11
N GLU A 151 9.55 13.65 -2.60
CA GLU A 151 8.50 13.46 -1.63
C GLU A 151 7.34 12.66 -2.25
N VAL A 152 6.77 11.75 -1.48
CA VAL A 152 5.53 11.03 -1.81
C VAL A 152 4.46 11.49 -0.83
N SER A 153 3.32 11.89 -1.36
CA SER A 153 2.21 12.49 -0.62
C SER A 153 0.87 12.04 -1.16
N CYS A 154 -0.20 12.33 -0.44
CA CYS A 154 -1.55 12.33 -0.99
C CYS A 154 -1.89 13.76 -1.41
N TYR A 155 -2.21 13.96 -2.70
CA TYR A 155 -2.36 15.29 -3.29
C TYR A 155 -3.47 16.10 -2.63
N ILE A 156 -3.17 17.38 -2.36
CA ILE A 156 -4.14 18.40 -1.92
C ILE A 156 -4.03 19.56 -2.90
N ASP A 157 -5.16 19.90 -3.54
CA ASP A 157 -5.25 21.07 -4.41
C ASP A 157 -5.40 22.32 -3.55
N TYR A 158 -4.29 23.02 -3.34
CA TYR A 158 -4.27 24.32 -2.67
C TYR A 158 -4.52 25.49 -3.64
N ASN A 159 -4.93 25.22 -4.89
CA ASN A 159 -5.05 26.21 -5.97
C ASN A 159 -3.72 26.98 -6.21
N VAL A 160 -2.61 26.25 -6.10
CA VAL A 160 -1.25 26.74 -6.36
C VAL A 160 -0.77 26.07 -7.65
N SER A 161 0.17 26.68 -8.37
CA SER A 161 0.70 26.20 -9.66
C SER A 161 1.53 24.89 -9.59
N MET A 162 1.15 23.95 -8.72
CA MET A 162 1.73 22.61 -8.61
C MET A 162 0.70 21.57 -9.08
N PRO A 163 0.77 21.13 -10.34
CA PRO A 163 -0.14 20.10 -10.86
C PRO A 163 0.14 18.75 -10.18
N ALA A 164 -0.91 17.96 -9.99
CA ALA A 164 -0.77 16.58 -9.51
C ALA A 164 0.03 15.72 -10.50
N GLN A 165 0.96 14.91 -9.99
CA GLN A 165 1.61 13.81 -10.68
C GLN A 165 1.22 12.51 -9.96
N ASN A 166 0.03 12.01 -10.30
CA ASN A 166 -0.65 10.93 -9.59
C ASN A 166 -0.86 9.67 -10.44
N LEU A 167 -0.20 9.60 -11.60
CA LEU A 167 -0.18 8.45 -12.49
C LEU A 167 0.97 7.52 -12.11
N TRP A 168 0.64 6.24 -11.89
CA TRP A 168 1.60 5.21 -11.51
C TRP A 168 1.56 4.08 -12.54
N ARG A 169 2.72 3.68 -13.05
CA ARG A 169 2.82 2.47 -13.90
C ARG A 169 2.99 1.24 -13.00
N VAL A 170 2.26 0.18 -13.30
CA VAL A 170 2.37 -1.10 -12.60
C VAL A 170 3.44 -1.96 -13.27
N ASP A 171 4.44 -2.38 -12.49
CA ASP A 171 5.43 -3.37 -12.91
C ASP A 171 5.31 -4.61 -11.99
N ILE A 172 4.99 -5.75 -12.60
CA ILE A 172 4.87 -7.09 -11.97
C ILE A 172 6.14 -7.89 -12.21
#